data_AF-A0A7J9HVL8-F1
#
_entry.id   AF-A0A7J9HVL8-F1
#
_cell.length_a   1.000
_cell.length_b   1.000
_cell.length_c   1.000
_cell.angle_alpha   90.00
_cell.angle_beta   90.00
_cell.angle_gamma   90.00
#
_symmetry.space_group_name_H-M   'P 1'
#
loop_
_entity.id
_entity.type
_entity.pdbx_description
1 polymer ?
#
loop_
_entity_poly.entity_id
_entity_poly.type
_entity_poly.pdbx_seq_one_letter_code
_entity_poly.pdbx_strand_id
1 'polypeptide(L)' 'MCVYLNIDVVVNSVSGFSATSGVIHYRKGNWILGYNRFLRKCSVAVVELWGLLDGLLLL' A
#
# COMPACT_ATOMS: atom_id res chain seq x y z
N MET A 1 3.92 -5.70 -21.65
CA MET A 1 3.79 -6.38 -20.35
C MET A 1 3.08 -5.41 -19.42
N CYS A 2 1.88 -5.71 -18.90
CA CYS A 2 1.21 -4.82 -17.95
C CYS A 2 1.56 -5.22 -16.51
N VAL A 3 1.86 -4.21 -15.70
CA VAL A 3 2.11 -4.34 -14.26
C VAL A 3 0.89 -3.76 -13.54
N TYR A 4 0.48 -4.43 -12.47
CA TYR A 4 -0.64 -4.06 -11.62
C TYR A 4 -0.12 -3.76 -10.22
N LEU A 5 -0.70 -2.73 -9.61
CA LEU A 5 -0.44 -2.32 -8.24
C LEU A 5 -1.73 -2.46 -7.44
N ASN A 6 -1.74 -3.37 -6.47
CA ASN A 6 -2.81 -3.49 -5.48
C ASN A 6 -2.31 -2.94 -4.15
N ILE A 7 -3.12 -2.13 -3.50
CA ILE A 7 -2.78 -1.46 -2.24
C ILE A 7 -3.84 -1.85 -1.23
N ASP A 8 -3.42 -2.07 0.00
CA ASP A 8 -4.28 -2.27 1.16
C ASP A 8 -3.85 -1.32 2.29
N VAL A 9 -4.80 -0.92 3.11
CA VAL A 9 -4.58 0.00 4.22
C VAL A 9 -5.29 -0.47 5.46
N VAL A 10 -4.66 -0.23 6.61
CA VAL A 10 -5.26 -0.51 7.90
C VAL A 10 -5.12 0.71 8.80
N VAL A 11 -6.23 1.05 9.47
CA VAL A 11 -6.26 2.09 10.51
C VAL A 11 -6.95 1.54 11.74
N ASN A 12 -6.27 1.57 12.88
CA ASN A 12 -6.82 1.19 14.17
C ASN A 12 -7.67 2.34 14.71
N SER A 13 -8.97 2.10 14.91
CA SER A 13 -9.93 3.12 15.36
C SER A 13 -9.72 3.61 16.80
N VAL A 14 -9.03 2.83 17.64
CA VAL A 14 -8.79 3.16 19.05
C VAL A 14 -7.48 3.92 19.23
N SER A 15 -6.37 3.37 18.72
CA SER A 15 -5.04 3.99 18.84
C SER A 15 -4.80 5.07 17.79
N GLY A 16 -5.55 5.04 16.69
CA GLY A 16 -5.33 5.86 15.50
C GLY A 16 -4.15 5.39 14.66
N PHE A 17 -3.45 4.30 15.05
CA PHE A 17 -2.30 3.83 14.29
C PHE A 17 -2.69 3.26 12.95
N SER A 18 -1.84 3.49 11.96
CA SER A 18 -2.10 3.19 10.57
C SER A 18 -0.88 2.63 9.87
N ALA A 19 -1.15 1.79 8.89
CA ALA A 19 -0.17 1.23 8.00
C ALA A 19 -0.79 1.03 6.62
N THR A 20 0.05 1.04 5.60
CA THR A 20 -0.31 0.67 4.23
C THR A 20 0.61 -0.45 3.76
N SER A 21 0.12 -1.28 2.86
CA SER A 21 0.89 -2.29 2.17
C SER A 21 0.44 -2.36 0.72
N GLY A 22 1.25 -2.99 -0.12
CA GLY A 22 0.86 -3.24 -1.49
C GLY A 22 1.65 -4.35 -2.13
N VAL A 23 1.11 -4.83 -3.25
CA VAL A 23 1.69 -5.88 -4.07
C VAL A 23 1.70 -5.41 -5.51
N ILE A 24 2.89 -5.48 -6.11
CA ILE A 24 3.13 -5.26 -7.53
C ILE A 24 3.18 -6.64 -8.20
N HIS A 25 2.37 -6.86 -9.22
CA HIS A 25 2.28 -8.16 -9.89
C HIS A 25 1.96 -8.04 -11.38
N TYR A 26 2.26 -9.09 -12.15
CA TYR A 26 1.82 -9.20 -13.54
C TYR A 26 0.36 -9.67 -13.63
N ARG A 27 -0.26 -9.51 -14.81
CA ARG A 27 -1.66 -9.91 -15.09
C ARG A 27 -2.01 -11.35 -14.69
N LYS A 28 -1.05 -12.28 -14.77
CA LYS A 28 -1.24 -13.70 -14.43
C LYS A 28 -1.12 -14.01 -12.92
N GLY A 29 -1.07 -12.99 -12.07
CA GLY A 29 -0.94 -13.17 -10.62
C GLY A 29 0.47 -13.53 -10.16
N ASN A 30 1.47 -13.44 -11.04
CA ASN A 30 2.88 -13.59 -10.66
C ASN A 30 3.33 -12.34 -9.90
N TRP A 31 3.70 -12.50 -8.63
CA TRP A 31 4.15 -11.41 -7.77
C TRP A 31 5.55 -10.96 -8.21
N ILE A 32 5.73 -9.65 -8.26
CA ILE A 32 7.03 -9.02 -8.56
C ILE A 32 7.65 -8.59 -7.23
N LEU A 33 6.90 -7.82 -6.44
CA LEU A 33 7.35 -7.26 -5.17
C LEU A 33 6.15 -6.97 -4.26
N GLY A 34 6.34 -7.10 -2.96
CA GLY A 34 5.42 -6.59 -1.94
C GLY A 34 6.12 -5.55 -1.07
N TYR A 35 5.38 -4.58 -0.55
CA TYR A 35 5.88 -3.56 0.37
C TYR A 35 4.89 -3.29 1.51
N ASN A 36 5.41 -2.68 2.58
CA ASN A 36 4.66 -2.25 3.75
C ASN A 36 5.28 -0.94 4.26
N ARG A 37 4.43 -0.07 4.81
CA ARG A 37 4.84 1.11 5.55
C ARG A 37 3.95 1.36 6.76
N PHE A 38 4.59 1.56 7.91
CA PHE A 38 3.94 2.05 9.12
C PHE A 38 3.93 3.59 9.15
N LEU A 39 2.74 4.20 9.30
CA LEU A 39 2.53 5.65 9.20
C LEU A 39 2.10 6.29 10.54
N ARG A 40 2.06 5.51 11.63
CA ARG A 40 1.57 5.96 12.95
C ARG A 40 0.17 6.55 12.83
N LYS A 41 -0.12 7.72 13.41
CA LYS A 41 -1.46 8.31 13.39
C LYS A 41 -1.69 9.12 12.13
N CYS A 42 -2.59 8.66 11.26
CA CYS A 42 -3.00 9.34 10.03
C CYS A 42 -4.46 9.00 9.72
N SER A 43 -5.11 9.84 8.91
CA SER A 43 -6.44 9.51 8.36
C SER A 43 -6.33 8.43 7.29
N VAL A 44 -7.40 7.67 7.08
CA VAL A 44 -7.47 6.61 6.05
C VAL A 44 -7.03 7.14 4.67
N ALA A 45 -7.53 8.33 4.27
CA ALA A 45 -7.18 8.94 2.99
C ALA A 45 -5.68 9.25 2.85
N VAL A 46 -5.03 9.72 3.92
CA VAL A 46 -3.58 10.01 3.90
C VAL A 46 -2.78 8.71 3.80
N VAL A 47 -3.24 7.64 4.44
CA VAL A 47 -2.59 6.33 4.42
C VAL A 47 -2.69 5.69 3.03
N GLU A 48 -3.84 5.80 2.37
CA GLU A 48 -4.02 5.36 0.98
C GLU A 48 -3.11 6.12 0.01
N LEU A 49 -3.02 7.44 0.14
CA LEU A 49 -2.14 8.25 -0.72
C LEU A 49 -0.66 7.89 -0.54
N TRP A 50 -0.23 7.59 0.69
CA TRP A 50 1.13 7.10 0.93
C TRP A 50 1.37 5.73 0.32
N GLY A 51 0.42 4.81 0.43
CA GLY A 51 0.51 3.50 -0.23
C GLY A 51 0.64 3.64 -1.73
N LEU A 52 -0.18 4.51 -2.34
CA LEU A 52 -0.14 4.77 -3.78
C LEU A 52 1.19 5.40 -4.21
N LEU A 53 1.72 6.36 -3.45
CA LEU A 53 3.02 6.96 -3.73
C LEU A 53 4.16 5.93 -3.62
N ASP A 54 4.18 5.13 -2.55
CA ASP A 54 5.22 4.11 -2.34
C ASP A 54 5.17 3.05 -3.44
N GLY A 55 3.97 2.60 -3.82
CA GLY A 55 3.78 1.65 -4.92
C GLY A 55 4.19 2.20 -6.29
N LEU A 56 3.93 3.49 -6.57
CA LEU A 56 4.37 4.15 -7.80
C LEU A 56 5.89 4.36 -7.86
N LEU A 57 6.54 4.59 -6.72
CA LEU A 57 8.00 4.72 -6.64
C LEU A 57 8.73 3.38 -6.81
N LEU A 58 8.05 2.27 -6.56
CA LEU A 58 8.58 0.91 -6.69
C LEU A 58 8.27 0.25 -8.05
N LEU A 59 7.46 0.90 -8.87
CA LEU A 59 7.08 0.50 -10.22
C LEU A 59 8.15 0.88 -11.24
#